data_AF-A0A1M7TKD6-F1
#
_entry.id   AF-A0A1M7TKD6-F1
#
_cell.length_a   1.000
_cell.length_b   1.000
_cell.length_c   1.000
_cell.angle_alpha   90.00
_cell.angle_beta   90.00
_cell.angle_gamma   90.00
#
_symmetry.space_group_name_H-M   'P 1'
#
loop_
_entity.id
_entity.type
_entity.pdbx_description
1 polymer ?
#
loop_
_entity_poly.entity_id
_entity_poly.type
_entity_poly.pdbx_seq_one_letter_code
_entity_poly.pdbx_strand_id
1 'polypeptide(L)'
;MERMLLKMAAQLNSLDEASLMNLWQELAEKVEDFEPTKRWEEQALALGMIQALHMKNQLFNYNLATLHRKDKDMAEDVNFLAGFDRKNTKQKDSESSESNDKEPLVQCKVLQFRPRD
;
A
#
# COMPACT_ATOMS: atom_id res chain seq x y z
N MET A 1 12.41 -18.49 22.02
CA MET A 1 12.14 -17.03 22.07
C MET A 1 11.61 -16.51 20.74
N GLU A 2 12.28 -16.74 19.62
CA GLU A 2 11.85 -16.28 18.29
C GLU A 2 10.38 -16.60 17.93
N ARG A 3 9.94 -17.85 18.14
CA ARG A 3 8.55 -18.26 17.91
C ARG A 3 7.51 -17.48 18.72
N MET A 4 7.89 -16.98 19.91
CA MET A 4 6.99 -16.16 20.74
C MET A 4 6.85 -14.76 20.15
N LEU A 5 7.97 -14.15 19.75
CA LEU A 5 7.99 -12.83 19.10
C LEU A 5 7.22 -12.84 17.78
N LEU A 6 7.37 -13.89 16.97
CA LEU A 6 6.61 -14.04 15.73
C LEU A 6 5.10 -14.20 15.97
N LYS A 7 4.70 -14.91 17.04
CA LYS A 7 3.28 -15.00 17.42
C LYS A 7 2.73 -13.65 17.87
N MET A 8 3.47 -12.90 18.67
CA MET A 8 3.08 -11.54 19.08
C MET A 8 2.96 -10.61 17.86
N ALA A 9 3.92 -10.67 16.94
CA ALA A 9 3.87 -9.90 15.70
C ALA A 9 2.65 -10.25 14.84
N ALA A 10 2.28 -11.54 14.74
CA ALA A 10 1.09 -11.97 14.04
C ALA A 10 -0.20 -11.46 14.72
N GLN A 11 -0.25 -11.47 16.05
CA GLN A 11 -1.37 -10.91 16.81
C GLN A 11 -1.49 -9.39 16.60
N LEU A 12 -0.38 -8.65 16.68
CA LEU A 12 -0.35 -7.21 16.41
C LEU A 12 -0.78 -6.87 14.98
N ASN A 13 -0.35 -7.65 14.00
CA ASN A 13 -0.69 -7.44 12.60
C ASN A 13 -2.17 -7.76 12.28
N SER A 14 -2.91 -8.37 13.21
CA SER A 14 -4.35 -8.60 13.08
C SER A 14 -5.20 -7.43 13.55
N LEU A 15 -4.60 -6.45 14.24
CA LEU A 15 -5.27 -5.25 14.72
C LEU A 15 -5.32 -4.18 13.62
N ASP A 16 -6.37 -3.37 13.65
CA ASP A 16 -6.56 -2.28 12.68
C ASP A 16 -5.69 -1.06 13.03
N GLU A 17 -5.16 -0.41 12.00
CA GLU A 17 -4.20 0.70 12.09
C GLU A 17 -4.81 1.93 12.76
N ALA A 18 -6.10 2.20 12.51
CA ALA A 18 -6.81 3.30 13.16
C ALA A 18 -6.92 3.10 14.68
N SER A 19 -7.14 1.86 15.13
CA SER A 19 -7.23 1.52 16.55
C SER A 19 -5.87 1.59 17.24
N LEU A 20 -4.80 1.19 16.53
CA LEU A 20 -3.43 1.27 17.02
C LEU A 20 -2.93 2.71 17.17
N MET A 21 -3.33 3.62 16.27
CA MET A 21 -2.93 5.02 16.35
C MET A 21 -3.56 5.76 17.54
N ASN A 22 -4.82 5.44 17.86
CA ASN A 22 -5.45 5.99 19.07
C ASN A 22 -4.73 5.49 20.35
N LEU A 23 -4.45 4.19 20.43
CA LEU A 23 -3.70 3.61 21.55
C LEU A 23 -2.28 4.17 21.65
N TRP A 24 -1.64 4.47 20.52
CA TRP A 24 -0.33 5.09 20.46
C TRP A 24 -0.31 6.45 21.15
N GLN A 25 -1.31 7.30 20.92
CA GLN A 25 -1.38 8.63 21.55
C GLN A 25 -1.49 8.51 23.08
N GLU A 26 -2.36 7.61 23.56
CA GLU A 26 -2.52 7.38 25.00
C GLU A 26 -1.25 6.80 25.66
N LEU A 27 -0.53 5.93 24.96
CA LEU A 27 0.72 5.36 25.46
C LEU A 27 1.87 6.36 25.39
N ALA A 28 1.91 7.21 24.37
CA ALA A 28 2.93 8.24 24.22
C ALA A 28 2.87 9.24 25.39
N GLU A 29 1.67 9.71 25.74
CA GLU A 29 1.45 10.60 26.88
C GLU A 29 1.89 9.95 28.20
N LYS A 30 1.58 8.67 28.41
CA LYS A 30 1.96 7.92 29.63
C LYS A 30 3.46 7.62 29.72
N VAL A 31 4.14 7.45 28.58
CA VAL A 31 5.56 7.12 28.53
C VAL A 31 6.44 8.38 28.61
N GLU A 32 5.91 9.54 28.23
CA GLU A 32 6.58 10.85 28.37
C GLU A 32 6.95 11.15 29.84
N ASP A 33 6.04 10.84 30.77
CA ASP A 33 6.31 10.87 32.20
C ASP A 33 7.08 9.60 32.63
N PHE A 34 8.40 9.74 32.76
CA PHE A 34 9.26 8.63 33.17
C PHE A 34 8.99 8.21 34.62
N GLU A 35 8.59 6.96 34.81
CA GLU A 35 8.53 6.31 36.11
C GLU A 35 9.38 5.04 36.13
N PRO A 36 10.20 4.80 37.16
CA PRO A 36 10.97 3.56 37.31
C PRO A 36 10.06 2.42 37.81
N THR A 37 8.98 2.14 37.08
CA THR A 37 7.99 1.11 37.42
C THR A 37 7.89 0.07 36.30
N LYS A 38 7.57 -1.17 36.68
CA LYS A 38 7.32 -2.24 35.71
C LYS A 38 6.19 -1.90 34.73
N ARG A 39 5.22 -1.11 35.16
CA ARG A 39 4.08 -0.69 34.33
C ARG A 39 4.55 0.26 33.22
N TRP A 40 5.44 1.19 33.54
CA TRP A 40 6.05 2.07 32.55
C TRP A 40 6.87 1.27 31.53
N GLU A 41 7.66 0.29 31.97
CA GLU A 41 8.41 -0.60 31.06
C GLU A 41 7.48 -1.35 30.09
N GLU A 42 6.37 -1.91 30.60
CA GLU A 42 5.37 -2.61 29.78
C GLU A 42 4.71 -1.66 28.76
N GLN A 43 4.41 -0.42 29.15
CA GLN A 43 3.84 0.60 28.27
C GLN A 43 4.83 1.07 27.19
N ALA A 44 6.09 1.28 27.56
CA ALA A 44 7.16 1.65 26.63
C ALA A 44 7.42 0.55 25.59
N LEU A 45 7.40 -0.73 26.02
CA LEU A 45 7.50 -1.87 25.13
C LEU A 45 6.32 -1.95 24.16
N ALA A 46 5.08 -1.74 24.64
CA ALA A 46 3.89 -1.71 23.80
C ALA A 46 3.96 -0.59 22.75
N LEU A 47 4.38 0.62 23.16
CA LEU A 47 4.59 1.76 22.26
C LEU A 47 5.62 1.42 21.16
N GLY A 48 6.73 0.77 21.53
CA GLY A 48 7.75 0.32 20.59
C GLY A 48 7.24 -0.72 19.58
N MET A 49 6.37 -1.63 20.00
CA MET A 49 5.74 -2.60 19.09
C MET A 49 4.82 -1.93 18.07
N ILE A 50 4.03 -0.94 18.50
CA ILE A 50 3.17 -0.16 17.60
C ILE A 50 4.03 0.61 16.59
N GLN A 51 5.13 1.21 17.05
CA GLN A 51 6.05 1.94 16.16
C GLN A 51 6.68 1.02 15.10
N ALA A 52 7.08 -0.19 15.48
CA ALA A 52 7.60 -1.18 14.53
C ALA A 52 6.57 -1.55 13.46
N LEU A 53 5.30 -1.65 13.83
CA LEU A 53 4.20 -1.93 12.89
C LEU A 53 3.99 -0.78 11.91
N HIS A 54 3.98 0.48 12.39
CA HIS A 54 3.90 1.66 11.53
C HIS A 54 5.08 1.73 10.57
N MET A 55 6.32 1.52 11.04
CA MET A 55 7.50 1.49 10.19
C MET A 55 7.39 0.40 9.10
N LYS A 56 6.89 -0.79 9.46
CA LYS A 56 6.64 -1.87 8.50
C LYS A 56 5.60 -1.47 7.45
N ASN A 57 4.50 -0.84 7.86
CA ASN A 57 3.45 -0.36 6.94
C ASN A 57 3.97 0.73 6.00
N GLN A 58 4.72 1.70 6.52
CA GLN A 58 5.36 2.75 5.71
C GLN A 58 6.33 2.15 4.69
N LEU A 59 7.16 1.20 5.11
CA LEU A 59 8.11 0.52 4.22
C LEU A 59 7.38 -0.30 3.14
N PHE A 60 6.30 -0.99 3.49
CA PHE A 60 5.49 -1.72 2.53
C PHE A 60 4.88 -0.77 1.49
N ASN A 61 4.25 0.32 1.94
CA ASN A 61 3.65 1.32 1.07
C ASN A 61 4.68 1.98 0.15
N TYR A 62 5.88 2.27 0.67
CA TYR A 62 6.98 2.82 -0.12
C TYR A 62 7.43 1.86 -1.23
N ASN A 63 7.66 0.59 -0.89
CA ASN A 63 8.08 -0.41 -1.87
C ASN A 63 6.99 -0.65 -2.91
N LEU A 64 5.72 -0.74 -2.49
CA LEU A 64 4.59 -0.90 -3.39
C LEU A 64 4.46 0.31 -4.35
N ALA A 65 4.57 1.53 -3.83
CA ALA A 65 4.58 2.73 -4.66
C ALA A 65 5.77 2.77 -5.64
N THR A 66 6.94 2.28 -5.23
CA THR A 66 8.12 2.18 -6.08
C THR A 66 7.94 1.18 -7.21
N LEU A 67 7.31 0.02 -6.95
CA LEU A 67 6.97 -0.95 -7.99
C LEU A 67 5.98 -0.35 -8.99
N HIS A 68 4.91 0.30 -8.52
CA HIS A 68 3.95 0.96 -9.41
C HIS A 68 4.53 2.13 -10.21
N ARG A 69 5.54 2.83 -9.69
CA ARG A 69 6.28 3.85 -10.46
C ARG A 69 7.08 3.19 -11.58
N LYS A 70 7.83 2.13 -11.29
CA LYS A 70 8.57 1.37 -12.32
C LYS A 70 7.66 0.83 -13.41
N ASP A 71 6.49 0.31 -13.06
CA ASP A 71 5.52 -0.18 -14.05
C ASP A 71 4.96 0.96 -14.91
N LYS A 72 4.76 2.16 -14.34
CA LYS A 72 4.35 3.36 -15.09
C LYS A 72 5.46 3.90 -15.97
N ASP A 73 6.69 3.97 -15.48
CA ASP A 73 7.85 4.42 -16.25
C ASP A 73 8.07 3.48 -17.45
N MET A 74 7.95 2.17 -17.24
CA MET A 74 7.98 1.18 -18.32
C MET A 74 6.80 1.37 -19.28
N ALA A 75 5.57 1.56 -18.79
CA ALA A 75 4.39 1.77 -19.64
C ALA A 75 4.46 3.07 -20.46
N GLU A 76 5.03 4.15 -19.91
CA GLU A 76 5.28 5.42 -20.59
C GLU A 76 6.39 5.27 -21.64
N ASP A 77 7.46 4.51 -21.36
CA ASP A 77 8.51 4.17 -22.32
C ASP A 77 7.99 3.28 -23.46
N VAL A 78 7.11 2.30 -23.18
CA VAL A 78 6.49 1.49 -24.25
C VAL A 78 5.53 2.33 -25.08
N ASN A 79 4.80 3.28 -24.48
CA ASN A 79 3.94 4.20 -25.22
C ASN A 79 4.74 5.20 -26.07
N PHE A 80 5.92 5.63 -25.59
CA PHE A 80 6.86 6.46 -26.33
C PHE A 80 7.48 5.70 -27.51
N LEU A 81 7.92 4.44 -27.32
CA LEU A 81 8.40 3.58 -28.40
C LEU A 81 7.29 3.20 -29.39
N ALA A 82 6.09 2.85 -28.92
CA ALA A 82 4.94 2.53 -29.77
C ALA A 82 4.39 3.76 -30.51
N GLY A 83 4.68 4.97 -30.02
CA GLY A 83 4.37 6.24 -30.69
C GLY A 83 5.27 6.54 -31.89
N PHE A 84 6.45 5.89 -32.00
CA PHE A 84 7.37 6.10 -33.12
C PHE A 84 6.94 5.37 -34.40
N ASP A 85 6.13 4.31 -34.29
CA ASP A 85 5.73 3.46 -35.42
C ASP A 85 4.37 3.84 -36.06
N ARG A 86 3.76 4.96 -35.64
CA ARG A 86 2.45 5.43 -36.16
C ARG A 86 2.53 6.45 -37.30
N LYS A 87 3.70 6.73 -37.85
CA LYS A 87 3.86 7.71 -38.95
C LYS A 87 4.14 7.11 -40.33
N ASN A 88 3.88 5.82 -40.55
CA ASN A 88 4.02 5.29 -41.92
C ASN A 88 3.09 4.11 -42.26
N THR A 89 1.76 4.31 -42.25
CA THR A 89 0.88 3.49 -43.10
C THR A 89 -0.38 4.25 -43.49
N LYS A 90 -0.38 4.80 -44.72
CA LYS A 90 -1.59 5.10 -45.48
C LYS A 90 -1.96 3.84 -46.29
N GLN A 91 -3.26 3.62 -46.47
CA GLN A 91 -3.94 2.57 -47.27
C GLN A 91 -3.98 1.19 -46.60
N LYS A 92 -5.06 0.38 -46.65
CA LYS A 92 -6.40 0.45 -47.25
C LYS A 92 -7.19 -0.79 -46.74
N ASP A 93 -8.52 -0.68 -46.77
CA ASP A 93 -9.52 -1.73 -47.05
C ASP A 93 -9.74 -2.92 -46.06
N SER A 94 -10.97 -2.93 -45.51
CA SER A 94 -11.97 -4.03 -45.41
C SER A 94 -11.75 -5.34 -44.63
N GLU A 95 -12.72 -5.55 -43.71
CA GLU A 95 -13.52 -6.76 -43.42
C GLU A 95 -13.03 -7.94 -42.56
N SER A 96 -13.82 -8.16 -41.48
CA SER A 96 -14.18 -9.42 -40.79
C SER A 96 -13.06 -10.20 -40.09
N SER A 97 -13.17 -10.64 -38.84
CA SER A 97 -14.18 -11.59 -38.36
C SER A 97 -14.16 -11.70 -36.82
N GLU A 98 -15.30 -12.08 -36.27
CA GLU A 98 -15.58 -12.32 -34.86
C GLU A 98 -14.84 -13.54 -34.28
N SER A 99 -14.45 -13.47 -33.01
CA SER A 99 -14.63 -14.59 -32.08
C SER A 99 -14.81 -14.07 -30.65
N ASN A 100 -15.99 -14.38 -30.10
CA ASN A 100 -16.36 -14.15 -28.71
C ASN A 100 -15.59 -15.12 -27.82
N ASP A 101 -14.91 -14.59 -26.81
CA ASP A 101 -14.75 -15.21 -25.49
C ASP A 101 -14.43 -14.07 -24.50
N LYS A 102 -15.48 -13.55 -23.83
CA LYS A 102 -15.34 -12.50 -22.81
C LYS A 102 -15.55 -13.11 -21.43
N GLU A 103 -14.46 -13.47 -20.78
CA GLU A 103 -14.42 -13.55 -19.32
C GLU A 103 -14.57 -12.12 -18.75
N PRO A 104 -15.43 -11.87 -17.73
CA PRO A 104 -15.60 -10.52 -17.23
C PRO A 104 -14.40 -10.14 -16.36
N LEU A 105 -13.45 -9.41 -16.94
CA LEU A 105 -12.50 -8.60 -16.17
C LEU A 105 -13.30 -7.59 -15.35
N VAL A 106 -13.39 -7.81 -14.04
CA VAL A 106 -14.01 -6.86 -13.10
C VAL A 106 -13.19 -5.57 -13.12
N GLN A 107 -13.60 -4.64 -13.98
CA GLN A 107 -13.05 -3.29 -14.02
C GLN A 107 -13.56 -2.55 -12.78
N CYS A 108 -12.75 -2.52 -11.73
CA CYS A 108 -12.96 -1.61 -10.60
C CYS A 108 -12.91 -0.17 -11.12
N LYS A 109 -14.08 0.43 -11.33
CA LYS A 109 -14.21 1.81 -11.80
C LYS A 109 -13.84 2.75 -10.65
N VAL A 110 -12.65 3.34 -10.72
CA VAL A 110 -12.23 4.38 -9.77
C VAL A 110 -13.14 5.59 -9.94
N LEU A 111 -13.99 5.85 -8.95
CA LEU A 111 -14.84 7.02 -8.92
C LEU A 111 -13.99 8.24 -8.55
N GLN A 112 -13.90 9.19 -9.48
CA GLN A 112 -13.28 10.48 -9.20
C GLN A 112 -14.26 11.36 -8.43
N PHE A 113 -13.93 11.66 -7.19
CA PHE A 113 -14.66 12.65 -6.40
C PHE A 113 -14.11 14.05 -6.68
N ARG A 114 -15.00 14.97 -7.05
CA ARG A 114 -14.69 16.41 -7.07
C ARG A 114 -15.13 17.01 -5.73
N PRO A 115 -14.32 17.91 -5.12
CA PRO A 115 -14.74 18.64 -3.93
C PRO A 115 -15.96 19.51 -4.29
N ARG A 116 -16.90 19.57 -3.35
CA ARG A 116 -18.13 20.35 -3.45
C ARG A 116 -17.79 21.80 -3.07
N ASP A 117 -18.07 22.72 -3.98
CA ASP A 117 -18.03 24.17 -3.73
C ASP A 117 -19.02 24.58 -2.62
#